data_AF-B7S668-F1
#
_entry.id   AF-B7S668-F1
#
_cell.length_a   1.000
_cell.length_b   1.000
_cell.length_c   1.000
_cell.angle_alpha   90.00
_cell.angle_beta   90.00
_cell.angle_gamma   90.00
#
_symmetry.space_group_name_H-M   'P 1'
#
loop_
_entity.id
_entity.type
_entity.pdbx_description
1 polymer ?
#
loop_
_entity_poly.entity_id
_entity_poly.type
_entity_poly.pdbx_seq_one_letter_code
_entity_poly.pdbx_strand_id
1 'polypeptide(L)'
;MMTSLFDQFITPNLLGLNFLPITIFAALLLTPFNTSLRRTRASALTMWLIKKALKHFLADTHPATTPWGAPLAGATVYLTTLNTLGLLPYTSTPTAQLSVSLALAIPLWLGTTILSAQKRPSDLLAHLLPEGTPTLLIPALIIIETISMLVRPLALGVRLAANLTAGHVLLHLLTTMAPATGPVASIMALVMLTIFTFLETAVAMIQAYVFILLLSLYLREIP
;
A
#
# COMPACT_ATOMS: atom_id res chain seq x y z
N MET A 1 -2.09 18.49 27.88
CA MET A 1 -2.35 19.46 26.80
C MET A 1 -3.00 18.67 25.67
N MET A 2 -4.18 19.07 25.19
CA MET A 2 -4.82 18.40 24.05
C MET A 2 -3.98 18.69 22.81
N THR A 3 -3.08 17.79 22.47
CA THR A 3 -2.61 17.67 21.09
C THR A 3 -3.84 17.28 20.26
N SER A 4 -4.08 18.02 19.18
CA SER A 4 -5.17 17.73 18.26
C SER A 4 -5.13 16.26 17.84
N LEU A 5 -6.29 15.64 17.59
CA LEU A 5 -6.37 14.28 17.03
C LEU A 5 -5.46 14.09 15.81
N PHE A 6 -5.21 15.17 15.06
CA PHE A 6 -4.42 15.16 13.84
C PHE A 6 -2.92 15.44 14.03
N ASP A 7 -2.46 15.77 15.24
CA ASP A 7 -1.05 16.09 15.48
C ASP A 7 -0.13 14.89 15.19
N GLN A 8 -0.64 13.67 15.33
CA GLN A 8 0.09 12.44 15.00
C GLN A 8 0.46 12.32 13.50
N PHE A 9 -0.33 12.94 12.61
CA PHE A 9 -0.10 12.89 11.16
C PHE A 9 0.81 14.02 10.66
N ILE A 10 1.03 15.05 11.48
CA ILE A 10 1.95 16.13 11.15
C ILE A 10 3.36 15.55 11.09
N THR A 11 4.10 15.87 10.03
CA THR A 11 5.49 15.45 9.91
C THR A 11 6.29 15.99 11.10
N PRO A 12 6.96 15.13 11.89
CA PRO A 12 7.83 15.62 12.94
C PRO A 12 9.00 16.39 12.30
N ASN A 13 9.13 17.65 12.69
CA ASN A 13 10.21 18.53 12.28
C ASN A 13 11.06 18.87 13.50
N LEU A 14 12.35 18.57 13.48
CA LEU A 14 13.31 19.00 14.50
C LEU A 14 14.35 19.87 13.82
N LEU A 15 14.64 21.03 14.42
CA LEU A 15 15.66 21.98 13.91
C LEU A 15 15.41 22.43 12.46
N GLY A 16 14.16 22.40 11.98
CA GLY A 16 13.79 22.73 10.60
C GLY A 16 14.01 21.60 9.59
N LEU A 17 14.44 20.40 10.02
CA LEU A 17 14.56 19.21 9.17
C LEU A 17 13.33 18.32 9.33
N ASN A 18 12.73 17.92 8.20
CA ASN A 18 11.63 16.96 8.18
C ASN A 18 12.16 15.54 8.40
N PHE A 19 11.64 14.80 9.38
CA PHE A 19 12.06 13.41 9.65
C PHE A 19 11.42 12.36 8.72
N LEU A 20 10.53 12.77 7.83
CA LEU A 20 9.86 11.88 6.88
C LEU A 20 10.83 10.98 6.08
N PRO A 21 11.98 11.46 5.54
CA PRO A 21 12.91 10.60 4.82
C PRO A 21 13.52 9.51 5.71
N ILE A 22 13.73 9.80 6.99
CA ILE A 22 14.31 8.87 7.95
C ILE A 22 13.33 7.74 8.26
N THR A 23 12.03 8.02 8.39
CA THR A 23 11.02 6.97 8.62
C THR A 23 10.82 6.08 7.40
N ILE A 24 10.87 6.65 6.20
CA ILE A 24 10.87 5.89 4.94
C ILE A 24 12.10 4.97 4.87
N PHE A 25 13.29 5.50 5.19
CA PHE A 25 14.53 4.72 5.13
C PHE A 25 14.63 3.66 6.25
N ALA A 26 13.99 3.89 7.40
CA ALA A 26 13.96 2.94 8.51
C ALA A 26 13.33 1.60 8.13
N ALA A 27 12.28 1.60 7.29
CA ALA A 27 11.68 0.36 6.80
C ALA A 27 12.65 -0.46 5.94
N LEU A 28 13.50 0.21 5.14
CA LEU A 28 14.53 -0.47 4.35
C LEU A 28 15.58 -1.13 5.26
N LEU A 29 16.03 -0.44 6.31
CA LEU A 29 17.00 -0.97 7.28
C LEU A 29 16.47 -2.20 8.03
N LEU A 30 15.17 -2.23 8.32
CA LEU A 30 14.52 -3.35 9.01
C LEU A 30 14.30 -4.57 8.13
N THR A 31 14.58 -4.49 6.83
CA THR A 31 14.57 -5.67 5.95
C THR A 31 15.96 -6.32 5.93
N PRO A 32 16.21 -7.39 6.72
CA PRO A 32 17.50 -8.04 6.74
C PRO A 32 17.77 -8.77 5.43
N PHE A 33 18.68 -8.22 4.64
CA PHE A 33 19.30 -8.92 3.53
C PHE A 33 20.66 -9.44 3.97
N ASN A 34 20.73 -10.74 4.27
CA ASN A 34 22.00 -11.40 4.52
C ASN A 34 22.44 -12.15 3.26
N THR A 35 23.60 -11.77 2.71
CA THR A 35 24.25 -12.42 1.57
C THR A 35 25.01 -13.69 1.96
N SER A 36 25.23 -13.92 3.26
CA SER A 36 25.86 -15.15 3.76
C SER A 36 24.99 -16.38 3.50
N LEU A 37 25.68 -17.49 3.20
CA LEU A 37 25.06 -18.81 2.99
C LEU A 37 24.23 -19.25 4.21
N ARG A 38 24.68 -18.88 5.42
CA ARG A 38 23.93 -19.11 6.67
C ARG A 38 23.04 -17.93 6.96
N ARG A 39 21.78 -18.04 6.53
CA ARG A 39 20.75 -17.02 6.77
C ARG A 39 20.41 -16.89 8.24
N THR A 40 20.29 -15.65 8.73
CA THR A 40 19.68 -15.36 10.03
C THR A 40 18.18 -15.67 9.97
N ARG A 41 17.54 -15.96 11.10
CA ARG A 41 16.09 -16.28 11.15
C ARG A 41 15.24 -15.20 10.46
N ALA A 42 15.57 -13.93 10.69
CA ALA A 42 14.86 -12.81 10.08
C ALA A 42 15.09 -12.73 8.55
N SER A 43 16.33 -12.91 8.07
CA SER A 43 16.61 -12.98 6.62
C SER A 43 16.01 -14.22 5.94
N ALA A 44 15.80 -15.31 6.69
CA ALA A 44 15.12 -16.49 6.18
C ALA A 44 13.62 -16.23 5.99
N LEU A 45 13.00 -15.49 6.93
CA LEU A 45 11.59 -15.10 6.84
C LEU A 45 11.36 -14.11 5.69
N THR A 46 12.20 -13.09 5.53
CA THR A 46 12.10 -12.16 4.39
C THR A 46 12.26 -12.88 3.06
N MET A 47 13.25 -13.77 2.94
CA MET A 47 13.44 -14.59 1.73
C MET A 47 12.28 -15.56 1.48
N TRP A 48 11.66 -16.11 2.54
CA TRP A 48 10.48 -16.96 2.40
C TRP A 48 9.28 -16.16 1.88
N LEU A 49 9.05 -14.95 2.41
CA LEU A 49 8.00 -14.04 1.93
C LEU A 49 8.23 -13.67 0.47
N ILE A 50 9.45 -13.24 0.10
CA ILE A 50 9.80 -12.87 -1.28
C ILE A 50 9.58 -14.06 -2.22
N LYS A 51 10.03 -15.26 -1.87
CA LYS A 51 9.85 -16.45 -2.71
C LYS A 51 8.38 -16.81 -2.88
N LYS A 52 7.57 -16.71 -1.83
CA LYS A 52 6.14 -17.04 -1.90
C LYS A 52 5.37 -16.00 -2.71
N ALA A 53 5.66 -14.71 -2.49
CA ALA A 53 5.13 -13.60 -3.27
C ALA A 53 5.50 -13.76 -4.76
N LEU A 54 6.78 -13.95 -5.05
CA LEU A 54 7.29 -14.13 -6.41
C LEU A 54 6.67 -15.36 -7.09
N LYS A 55 6.56 -16.49 -6.39
CA LYS A 55 5.92 -17.70 -6.94
C LYS A 55 4.45 -17.45 -7.27
N HIS A 56 3.72 -16.75 -6.41
CA HIS A 56 2.32 -16.46 -6.65
C HIS A 56 2.14 -15.50 -7.83
N PHE A 57 2.93 -14.42 -7.89
CA PHE A 57 2.84 -13.46 -8.99
C PHE A 57 3.33 -14.04 -10.31
N LEU A 58 4.43 -14.82 -10.33
CA LEU A 58 4.95 -15.41 -11.56
C LEU A 58 4.09 -16.57 -12.11
N ALA A 59 3.32 -17.26 -11.25
CA ALA A 59 2.48 -18.37 -11.68
C ALA A 59 1.36 -17.93 -12.64
N ASP A 60 0.88 -16.69 -12.49
CA ASP A 60 -0.29 -16.18 -13.21
C ASP A 60 0.05 -15.14 -14.29
N THR A 61 1.35 -14.92 -14.59
CA THR A 61 1.83 -13.87 -15.50
C THR A 61 2.36 -14.39 -16.84
N HIS A 62 2.11 -13.64 -17.92
CA HIS A 62 2.73 -13.86 -19.24
C HIS A 62 4.28 -13.79 -19.18
N PRO A 63 5.00 -14.50 -20.07
CA PRO A 63 6.47 -14.52 -20.06
C PRO A 63 7.11 -13.13 -20.22
N ALA A 64 6.41 -12.19 -20.86
CA ALA A 64 6.87 -10.82 -21.07
C ALA A 64 6.83 -9.94 -19.79
N THR A 65 6.11 -10.34 -18.74
CA THR A 65 5.95 -9.58 -17.48
C THR A 65 6.80 -10.16 -16.33
N THR A 66 7.57 -11.21 -16.60
CA THR A 66 8.56 -11.80 -15.67
C THR A 66 9.53 -10.82 -15.02
N PRO A 67 10.09 -9.76 -15.67
CA PRO A 67 11.01 -8.84 -15.00
C PRO A 67 10.33 -8.00 -13.91
N TRP A 68 9.00 -7.86 -13.94
CA TRP A 68 8.24 -7.14 -12.91
C TRP A 68 7.99 -7.97 -11.65
N GLY A 69 8.19 -9.28 -11.68
CA GLY A 69 7.99 -10.12 -10.51
C GLY A 69 8.87 -9.70 -9.32
N ALA A 70 10.14 -9.37 -9.58
CA ALA A 70 11.09 -8.95 -8.55
C ALA A 70 10.75 -7.60 -7.88
N PRO A 71 10.52 -6.48 -8.62
CA PRO A 71 10.13 -5.22 -8.00
C PRO A 71 8.78 -5.29 -7.28
N LEU A 72 7.81 -6.06 -7.80
CA LEU A 72 6.53 -6.28 -7.10
C LEU A 72 6.71 -7.05 -5.80
N ALA A 73 7.50 -8.13 -5.81
CA ALA A 73 7.80 -8.87 -4.58
C ALA A 73 8.56 -8.00 -3.57
N GLY A 74 9.53 -7.18 -4.01
CA GLY A 74 10.21 -6.21 -3.15
C GLY A 74 9.25 -5.18 -2.55
N ALA A 75 8.33 -4.64 -3.35
CA ALA A 75 7.30 -3.72 -2.88
C ALA A 75 6.38 -4.36 -1.83
N THR A 76 6.10 -5.67 -1.88
CA THR A 76 5.27 -6.33 -0.84
C THR A 76 5.93 -6.27 0.53
N VAL A 77 7.21 -6.60 0.58
CA VAL A 77 7.98 -6.61 1.82
C VAL A 77 8.19 -5.19 2.33
N TYR A 78 8.40 -4.24 1.42
CA TYR A 78 8.56 -2.84 1.77
C TYR A 78 7.27 -2.21 2.34
N LEU A 79 6.12 -2.40 1.68
CA LEU A 79 4.84 -1.87 2.18
C LEU A 79 4.39 -2.55 3.48
N THR A 80 4.59 -3.87 3.61
CA THR A 80 4.25 -4.59 4.86
C THR A 80 5.10 -4.11 6.03
N THR A 81 6.40 -3.85 5.84
CA THR A 81 7.28 -3.32 6.89
C THR A 81 6.95 -1.88 7.25
N LEU A 82 6.70 -1.01 6.26
CA LEU A 82 6.27 0.37 6.51
C LEU A 82 4.96 0.44 7.30
N ASN A 83 3.95 -0.33 6.90
CA ASN A 83 2.63 -0.29 7.54
C ASN A 83 2.68 -0.84 8.97
N THR A 84 3.45 -1.91 9.21
CA THR A 84 3.58 -2.49 10.56
C THR A 84 4.43 -1.63 11.50
N LEU A 85 5.48 -0.97 11.00
CA LEU A 85 6.26 0.01 11.77
C LEU A 85 5.40 1.20 12.23
N GLY A 86 4.48 1.61 11.36
CA GLY A 86 3.60 2.73 11.61
C GLY A 86 2.56 2.50 12.70
N LEU A 87 2.21 1.24 13.00
CA LEU A 87 1.26 0.90 14.07
C LEU A 87 1.88 0.95 15.47
N LEU A 88 3.20 1.15 15.58
CA LEU A 88 3.86 1.27 16.87
C LEU A 88 3.41 2.55 17.61
N PRO A 89 3.31 2.50 18.94
CA PRO A 89 2.94 3.68 19.71
C PRO A 89 3.97 4.79 19.49
N TYR A 90 3.47 6.02 19.32
CA TYR A 90 4.27 7.23 19.08
C TYR A 90 5.08 7.27 17.79
N THR A 91 4.85 6.37 16.83
CA THR A 91 5.40 6.52 15.48
C THR A 91 4.42 7.25 14.57
N SER A 92 4.96 8.12 13.70
CA SER A 92 4.20 8.69 12.59
C SER A 92 4.28 7.75 11.40
N THR A 93 3.14 7.33 10.87
CA THR A 93 3.00 6.50 9.66
C THR A 93 3.31 7.35 8.41
N PRO A 94 4.45 7.14 7.71
CA PRO A 94 4.69 7.88 6.47
C PRO A 94 3.64 7.55 5.40
N THR A 95 3.07 6.34 5.42
CA THR A 95 2.04 5.86 4.49
C THR A 95 0.64 6.44 4.74
N ALA A 96 0.40 7.07 5.90
CA ALA A 96 -0.83 7.82 6.14
C ALA A 96 -0.87 9.14 5.35
N GLN A 97 0.29 9.67 4.96
CA GLN A 97 0.36 10.83 4.10
C GLN A 97 0.07 10.42 2.66
N LEU A 98 -0.99 10.99 2.11
CA LEU A 98 -1.42 10.74 0.74
C LEU A 98 -0.28 10.99 -0.27
N SER A 99 0.60 11.95 0.00
CA SER A 99 1.76 12.25 -0.85
C SER A 99 2.69 11.05 -1.01
N VAL A 100 3.01 10.36 0.09
CA VAL A 100 3.91 9.20 0.08
C VAL A 100 3.24 7.99 -0.56
N SER A 101 1.95 7.76 -0.27
CA SER A 101 1.22 6.64 -0.86
C SER A 101 1.04 6.78 -2.38
N LEU A 102 0.75 7.99 -2.86
CA LEU A 102 0.68 8.29 -4.29
C LEU A 102 2.05 8.28 -4.97
N ALA A 103 3.10 8.76 -4.30
CA ALA A 103 4.47 8.69 -4.80
C ALA A 103 4.95 7.26 -5.01
N LEU A 104 4.38 6.27 -4.32
CA LEU A 104 4.66 4.85 -4.55
C LEU A 104 3.73 4.24 -5.62
N ALA A 105 2.44 4.60 -5.61
CA ALA A 105 1.44 4.05 -6.54
C ALA A 105 1.60 4.53 -7.99
N ILE A 106 1.82 5.83 -8.20
CA ILE A 106 1.86 6.44 -9.52
C ILE A 106 3.05 5.91 -10.34
N PRO A 107 4.31 5.87 -9.84
CA PRO A 107 5.43 5.38 -10.64
C PRO A 107 5.34 3.90 -10.96
N LEU A 108 4.83 3.07 -10.03
CA LEU A 108 4.62 1.65 -10.27
C LEU A 108 3.60 1.43 -11.40
N TRP A 109 2.47 2.13 -11.36
CA TRP A 109 1.46 2.05 -12.41
C TRP A 109 1.90 2.67 -13.75
N LEU A 110 2.59 3.81 -13.72
CA LEU A 110 3.16 4.42 -14.92
C LEU A 110 4.19 3.50 -15.57
N GLY A 111 5.06 2.87 -14.77
CA GLY A 111 6.05 1.92 -15.27
C GLY A 111 5.41 0.73 -16.00
N THR A 112 4.31 0.19 -15.47
CA THR A 112 3.59 -0.91 -16.12
C THR A 112 2.88 -0.46 -17.39
N THR A 113 2.22 0.70 -17.38
CA THR A 113 1.48 1.21 -18.56
C THR A 113 2.39 1.64 -19.71
N ILE A 114 3.53 2.29 -19.43
CA ILE A 114 4.51 2.69 -20.44
C ILE A 114 5.08 1.47 -21.16
N LEU A 115 5.42 0.41 -20.42
CA LEU A 115 5.97 -0.79 -21.04
C LEU A 115 4.97 -1.53 -21.91
N SER A 116 3.70 -1.56 -21.48
CA SER A 116 2.65 -2.11 -22.30
C SER A 116 2.43 -1.31 -23.58
N ALA A 117 2.43 0.02 -23.50
CA ALA A 117 2.33 0.89 -24.67
C ALA A 117 3.50 0.69 -25.65
N GLN A 118 4.71 0.41 -25.13
CA GLN A 118 5.89 0.11 -25.96
C GLN A 118 5.83 -1.26 -26.63
N LYS A 119 5.32 -2.30 -25.94
CA LYS A 119 5.31 -3.66 -26.47
C LYS A 119 4.18 -3.92 -27.46
N ARG A 120 2.97 -3.43 -27.16
CA ARG A 120 1.75 -3.69 -27.95
C ARG A 120 0.79 -2.49 -27.94
N PRO A 121 1.08 -1.43 -28.71
CA PRO A 121 0.23 -0.24 -28.74
C PRO A 121 -1.15 -0.52 -29.35
N SER A 122 -1.23 -1.42 -30.33
CA SER A 122 -2.50 -1.81 -30.98
C SER A 122 -3.49 -2.42 -30.00
N ASP A 123 -2.99 -3.30 -29.14
CA ASP A 123 -3.83 -4.08 -28.24
C ASP A 123 -4.26 -3.24 -27.04
N LEU A 124 -3.41 -2.28 -26.61
CA LEU A 124 -3.77 -1.28 -25.60
C LEU A 124 -4.86 -0.33 -26.10
N LEU A 125 -4.81 0.08 -27.37
CA LEU A 125 -5.86 0.89 -28.00
C LEU A 125 -7.14 0.10 -28.23
N ALA A 126 -7.04 -1.19 -28.59
CA ALA A 126 -8.19 -2.07 -28.73
C ALA A 126 -8.91 -2.29 -27.39
N HIS A 127 -8.18 -2.34 -26.28
CA HIS A 127 -8.79 -2.48 -24.94
C HIS A 127 -9.66 -1.28 -24.54
N LEU A 128 -9.44 -0.09 -25.11
CA LEU A 128 -10.29 1.08 -24.85
C LEU A 128 -11.70 0.93 -25.41
N LEU A 129 -11.92 -0.06 -26.29
CA LEU A 129 -13.22 -0.31 -26.89
C LEU A 129 -13.60 -1.80 -26.80
N PRO A 130 -14.57 -2.18 -25.94
CA PRO A 130 -15.07 -3.55 -25.95
C PRO A 130 -15.72 -3.89 -27.29
N GLU A 131 -15.43 -5.12 -27.75
CA GLU A 131 -15.94 -5.69 -28.99
C GLU A 131 -17.47 -5.71 -29.01
N GLY A 132 -18.07 -5.26 -30.14
CA GLY A 132 -19.52 -5.27 -30.33
C GLY A 132 -20.27 -4.04 -29.83
N THR A 133 -19.58 -2.91 -29.57
CA THR A 133 -20.25 -1.65 -29.18
C THR A 133 -20.90 -0.94 -30.37
N PRO A 134 -22.13 -0.41 -30.22
CA PRO A 134 -22.80 0.32 -31.29
C PRO A 134 -22.07 1.64 -31.57
N THR A 135 -21.95 2.00 -32.85
CA THR A 135 -21.10 3.09 -33.36
C THR A 135 -21.34 4.46 -32.72
N LEU A 136 -22.56 4.72 -32.24
CA LEU A 136 -22.93 5.97 -31.59
C LEU A 136 -22.34 6.13 -30.16
N LEU A 137 -22.11 5.03 -29.43
CA LEU A 137 -21.63 5.06 -28.04
C LEU A 137 -20.10 5.02 -27.92
N ILE A 138 -19.40 4.75 -29.02
CA ILE A 138 -17.94 4.62 -29.07
C ILE A 138 -17.22 5.82 -28.43
N PRO A 139 -17.52 7.09 -28.77
CA PRO A 139 -16.76 8.23 -28.25
C PRO A 139 -16.92 8.41 -26.73
N ALA A 140 -18.12 8.15 -26.20
CA ALA A 140 -18.38 8.26 -24.77
C ALA A 140 -17.66 7.17 -23.97
N LEU A 141 -17.60 5.95 -24.50
CA LEU A 141 -16.98 4.82 -23.84
C LEU A 141 -15.45 4.96 -23.72
N ILE A 142 -14.80 5.45 -24.79
CA ILE A 142 -13.35 5.72 -24.77
C ILE A 142 -13.00 6.75 -23.68
N ILE A 143 -13.82 7.80 -23.52
CA ILE A 143 -13.61 8.81 -22.46
C ILE A 143 -13.74 8.17 -21.07
N ILE A 144 -14.74 7.33 -20.85
CA ILE A 144 -14.94 6.68 -19.54
C ILE A 144 -13.81 5.70 -19.24
N GLU A 145 -13.36 4.91 -20.21
CA GLU A 145 -12.29 3.94 -20.00
C GLU A 145 -10.94 4.62 -19.75
N THR A 146 -10.65 5.72 -20.47
CA THR A 146 -9.44 6.52 -20.19
C THR A 146 -9.45 7.14 -18.80
N ILE A 147 -10.60 7.63 -18.32
CA ILE A 147 -10.76 8.11 -16.94
C ILE A 147 -10.59 6.96 -15.93
N SER A 148 -11.20 5.80 -16.18
CA SER A 148 -11.07 4.60 -15.35
C SER A 148 -9.60 4.17 -15.19
N MET A 149 -8.84 4.21 -16.28
CA MET A 149 -7.40 3.90 -16.28
C MET A 149 -6.62 4.86 -15.36
N LEU A 150 -6.95 6.16 -15.36
CA LEU A 150 -6.29 7.18 -14.53
C LEU A 150 -6.71 7.16 -13.06
N VAL A 151 -7.97 6.83 -12.76
CA VAL A 151 -8.47 6.76 -11.38
C VAL A 151 -7.88 5.55 -10.63
N ARG A 152 -7.48 4.51 -11.34
CA ARG A 152 -6.93 3.26 -10.80
C ARG A 152 -5.73 3.42 -9.85
N PRO A 153 -4.61 4.09 -10.22
CA PRO A 153 -3.49 4.35 -9.30
C PRO A 153 -3.87 5.29 -8.15
N LEU A 154 -4.75 6.26 -8.39
CA LEU A 154 -5.26 7.17 -7.37
C LEU A 154 -6.04 6.40 -6.29
N ALA A 155 -6.98 5.54 -6.71
CA ALA A 155 -7.78 4.72 -5.81
C ALA A 155 -6.90 3.77 -4.96
N LEU A 156 -5.84 3.22 -5.56
CA LEU A 156 -4.88 2.35 -4.87
C LEU A 156 -4.14 3.09 -3.74
N GLY A 157 -3.59 4.27 -4.05
CA GLY A 157 -2.86 5.11 -3.07
C GLY A 157 -3.76 5.67 -1.97
N VAL A 158 -4.97 6.14 -2.33
CA VAL A 158 -5.98 6.60 -1.38
C VAL A 158 -6.40 5.48 -0.44
N ARG A 159 -6.61 4.26 -0.94
CA ARG A 159 -7.01 3.11 -0.10
C ARG A 159 -5.97 2.82 0.99
N LEU A 160 -4.69 2.90 0.66
CA LEU A 160 -3.61 2.62 1.60
C LEU A 160 -3.53 3.71 2.68
N ALA A 161 -3.60 4.98 2.30
CA ALA A 161 -3.59 6.10 3.24
C ALA A 161 -4.86 6.13 4.12
N ALA A 162 -6.04 5.99 3.51
CA ALA A 162 -7.32 6.04 4.22
C ALA A 162 -7.42 4.95 5.31
N ASN A 163 -7.06 3.71 4.99
CA ASN A 163 -7.16 2.60 5.95
C ASN A 163 -6.25 2.80 7.17
N LEU A 164 -5.04 3.34 6.98
CA LEU A 164 -4.10 3.61 8.07
C LEU A 164 -4.46 4.87 8.86
N THR A 165 -4.93 5.92 8.20
CA THR A 165 -5.39 7.15 8.90
C THR A 165 -6.64 6.87 9.75
N ALA A 166 -7.63 6.15 9.20
CA ALA A 166 -8.89 5.88 9.87
C ALA A 166 -8.71 5.00 11.10
N GLY A 167 -7.85 3.97 11.03
CA GLY A 167 -7.57 3.10 12.15
C GLY A 167 -6.86 3.85 13.30
N HIS A 168 -5.81 4.61 13.00
CA HIS A 168 -5.14 5.46 14.00
C HIS A 168 -6.08 6.48 14.66
N VAL A 169 -6.94 7.14 13.88
CA VAL A 169 -7.95 8.07 14.43
C VAL A 169 -8.93 7.32 15.34
N LEU A 170 -9.39 6.13 14.95
CA LEU A 170 -10.28 5.31 15.77
C LEU A 170 -9.63 4.90 17.10
N LEU A 171 -8.38 4.43 17.08
CA LEU A 171 -7.64 4.08 18.29
C LEU A 171 -7.43 5.28 19.21
N HIS A 172 -7.13 6.46 18.66
CA HIS A 172 -6.95 7.68 19.45
C HIS A 172 -8.28 8.18 20.07
N LEU A 173 -9.40 8.06 19.35
CA LEU A 173 -10.72 8.41 19.90
C LEU A 173 -11.09 7.51 21.07
N LEU A 174 -10.86 6.19 20.95
CA LEU A 174 -11.13 5.25 22.02
C LEU A 174 -10.28 5.50 23.26
N THR A 175 -8.98 5.78 23.09
CA THR A 175 -8.06 6.03 24.21
C THR A 175 -8.33 7.35 24.93
N THR A 176 -8.80 8.39 24.21
CA THR A 176 -9.06 9.71 24.81
C THR A 176 -10.44 9.83 25.46
N MET A 177 -11.47 9.21 24.88
CA MET A 177 -12.85 9.35 25.39
C MET A 177 -13.17 8.35 26.51
N ALA A 178 -12.54 7.18 26.50
CA ALA A 178 -12.81 6.13 27.48
C ALA A 178 -12.53 6.49 28.95
N PRO A 179 -11.36 7.06 29.32
CA PRO A 179 -11.08 7.38 30.73
C PRO A 179 -11.97 8.49 31.28
N ALA A 180 -12.55 9.34 30.41
CA ALA A 180 -13.41 10.45 30.82
C ALA A 180 -14.83 10.03 31.24
N THR A 181 -15.27 8.82 30.89
CA THR A 181 -16.66 8.36 31.08
C THR A 181 -16.86 7.47 32.31
N GLY A 182 -15.78 7.05 32.99
CA GLY A 182 -15.83 6.30 34.25
C GLY A 182 -15.08 4.95 34.21
N PRO A 183 -14.89 4.29 35.38
CA PRO A 183 -14.04 3.10 35.49
C PRO A 183 -14.57 1.89 34.71
N VAL A 184 -15.89 1.65 34.71
CA VAL A 184 -16.49 0.55 33.92
C VAL A 184 -16.33 0.77 32.42
N ALA A 185 -16.52 2.01 31.95
CA ALA A 185 -16.32 2.36 30.56
C ALA A 185 -14.84 2.24 30.13
N SER A 186 -13.91 2.55 31.04
CA SER A 186 -12.47 2.40 30.79
C SER A 186 -12.06 0.94 30.57
N ILE A 187 -12.62 0.00 31.34
CA ILE A 187 -12.38 -1.44 31.17
C ILE A 187 -12.94 -1.93 29.83
N MET A 188 -14.16 -1.51 29.48
CA MET A 188 -14.77 -1.86 28.19
C MET A 188 -13.96 -1.32 27.01
N ALA A 189 -13.46 -0.08 27.12
CA ALA A 189 -12.62 0.52 26.09
C ALA A 189 -11.26 -0.17 25.96
N LEU A 190 -10.67 -0.66 27.05
CA LEU A 190 -9.45 -1.45 26.99
C LEU A 190 -9.66 -2.72 26.16
N VAL A 191 -10.78 -3.43 26.38
CA VAL A 191 -11.14 -4.62 25.58
C VAL A 191 -11.30 -4.23 24.11
N MET A 192 -12.05 -3.17 23.80
CA MET A 192 -12.23 -2.69 22.42
C MET A 192 -10.91 -2.27 21.77
N LEU A 193 -10.03 -1.58 22.51
CA LEU A 193 -8.71 -1.17 22.04
C LEU A 193 -7.88 -2.39 21.64
N THR A 194 -7.82 -3.42 22.49
CA THR A 194 -7.09 -4.65 22.17
C THR A 194 -7.61 -5.29 20.89
N ILE A 195 -8.93 -5.45 20.75
CA ILE A 195 -9.54 -6.03 19.55
C ILE A 195 -9.20 -5.21 18.30
N PHE A 196 -9.32 -3.89 18.36
CA PHE A 196 -9.03 -3.03 17.21
C PHE A 196 -7.55 -2.97 16.85
N THR A 197 -6.64 -3.02 17.81
CA THR A 197 -5.19 -3.13 17.49
C THR A 197 -4.87 -4.43 16.74
N PHE A 198 -5.47 -5.55 17.13
CA PHE A 198 -5.35 -6.81 16.36
C PHE A 198 -5.95 -6.66 14.96
N LEU A 199 -7.14 -6.05 14.83
CA LEU A 199 -7.74 -5.79 13.52
C LEU A 199 -6.84 -4.93 12.64
N GLU A 200 -6.27 -3.86 13.17
CA GLU A 200 -5.48 -2.91 12.39
C GLU A 200 -4.14 -3.51 11.94
N THR A 201 -3.51 -4.34 12.76
CA THR A 201 -2.33 -5.12 12.33
C THR A 201 -2.67 -6.09 11.20
N ALA A 202 -3.85 -6.72 11.22
CA ALA A 202 -4.30 -7.59 10.14
C ALA A 202 -4.58 -6.79 8.86
N VAL A 203 -5.27 -5.65 8.97
CA VAL A 203 -5.56 -4.76 7.83
C VAL A 203 -4.27 -4.22 7.21
N ALA A 204 -3.28 -3.82 8.03
CA ALA A 204 -1.98 -3.34 7.55
C ALA A 204 -1.23 -4.38 6.69
N MET A 205 -1.29 -5.66 7.07
CA MET A 205 -0.71 -6.76 6.29
C MET A 205 -1.50 -7.03 5.00
N ILE A 206 -2.83 -7.10 5.08
CA ILE A 206 -3.69 -7.38 3.93
C ILE A 206 -3.61 -6.25 2.89
N GLN A 207 -3.52 -5.00 3.33
CA GLN A 207 -3.52 -3.84 2.43
C GLN A 207 -2.31 -3.82 1.49
N ALA A 208 -1.13 -4.18 2.00
CA ALA A 208 0.08 -4.31 1.17
C ALA A 208 -0.04 -5.44 0.15
N TYR A 209 -0.69 -6.55 0.53
CA TYR A 209 -0.97 -7.66 -0.38
C TYR A 209 -1.96 -7.26 -1.48
N VAL A 210 -3.11 -6.65 -1.13
CA VAL A 210 -4.13 -6.21 -2.08
C VAL A 210 -3.59 -5.16 -3.05
N PHE A 211 -2.73 -4.26 -2.57
CA PHE A 211 -2.06 -3.27 -3.42
C PHE A 211 -1.34 -3.94 -4.60
N ILE A 212 -0.62 -5.01 -4.32
CA ILE A 212 0.27 -5.65 -5.30
C ILE A 212 -0.48 -6.68 -6.13
N LEU A 213 -1.47 -7.35 -5.55
CA LEU A 213 -2.39 -8.20 -6.30
C LEU A 213 -3.08 -7.39 -7.41
N LEU A 214 -3.61 -6.21 -7.09
CA LEU A 214 -4.24 -5.36 -8.10
C LEU A 214 -3.24 -4.89 -9.15
N LEU A 215 -2.03 -4.49 -8.75
CA LEU A 215 -0.99 -4.11 -9.70
C LEU A 215 -0.59 -5.29 -10.62
N SER A 216 -0.55 -6.52 -10.09
CA SER A 216 -0.28 -7.74 -10.87
C SER A 216 -1.43 -8.09 -11.82
N LEU A 217 -2.68 -7.87 -11.40
CA LEU A 217 -3.86 -8.00 -12.25
C LEU A 217 -3.80 -6.99 -13.40
N TYR A 218 -3.40 -5.75 -13.12
CA TYR A 218 -3.25 -4.72 -14.15
C TYR A 218 -2.14 -5.08 -15.15
N LEU A 219 -1.04 -5.65 -14.69
CA LEU A 219 -0.01 -6.20 -15.58
C LEU A 219 -0.50 -7.36 -16.45
N ARG A 220 -1.57 -8.04 -16.05
CA ARG A 220 -2.17 -9.14 -16.81
C ARG A 220 -3.25 -8.66 -17.77
N GLU A 221 -4.03 -7.67 -17.38
CA GLU A 221 -5.07 -7.06 -18.23
C GLU A 221 -4.45 -6.36 -19.45
N ILE A 222 -3.20 -5.92 -19.34
CA ILE A 222 -2.52 -5.27 -20.45
C ILE A 222 -1.68 -6.32 -21.25
N PRO A 223 -1.95 -6.51 -22.55
CA PRO A 223 -1.42 -7.60 -23.39
C PRO A 223 0.08 -7.53 -23.74
#